data_AF-A0A2V8DIQ6-F1
#
_entry.id   AF-A0A2V8DIQ6-F1
#
_cell.length_a   1.000
_cell.length_b   1.000
_cell.length_c   1.000
_cell.angle_alpha   90.00
_cell.angle_beta   90.00
_cell.angle_gamma   90.00
#
_symmetry.space_group_name_H-M   'P 1'
#
loop_
_entity.id
_entity.type
_entity.pdbx_description
1 polymer ?
#
loop_
_entity_poly.entity_id
_entity_poly.type
_entity_poly.pdbx_seq_one_letter_code
_entity_poly.pdbx_strand_id
1 'polypeptide(L)' 'MSIDHLATRIRAEFQEMPGLTLTLPQAQRLWGLPPDVCARVVDVLLEGAVLKRSGARLSLRD' A
#
# COMPACT_ATOMS: atom_id res chain seq x y z
N MET A 1 12.08 -9.78 -6.36
CA MET A 1 11.40 -9.63 -5.05
C MET A 1 9.93 -10.01 -5.25
N SER A 2 9.35 -10.88 -4.42
CA SER A 2 7.95 -11.30 -4.59
C SER A 2 6.97 -10.22 -4.16
N ILE A 3 5.75 -10.22 -4.72
CA ILE A 3 4.67 -9.30 -4.35
C ILE A 3 4.31 -9.42 -2.86
N ASP A 4 4.28 -10.65 -2.34
CA ASP A 4 4.03 -10.93 -0.92
C ASP A 4 5.07 -10.27 0.01
N HIS A 5 6.34 -10.30 -0.38
CA HIS A 5 7.41 -9.67 0.39
C HIS A 5 7.30 -8.14 0.37
N LEU A 6 6.90 -7.55 -0.76
CA LEU A 6 6.60 -6.12 -0.86
C LEU A 6 5.39 -5.72 -0.02
N ALA A 7 4.33 -6.52 -0.04
CA ALA A 7 3.12 -6.31 0.75
C ALA A 7 3.44 -6.31 2.26
N THR A 8 4.25 -7.26 2.72
CA THR A 8 4.70 -7.34 4.11
C THR A 8 5.47 -6.08 4.54
N ARG A 9 6.40 -5.61 3.70
CA ARG A 9 7.19 -4.41 4.00
C ARG A 9 6.32 -3.15 4.03
N ILE A 10 5.43 -2.98 3.05
CA ILE A 10 4.53 -1.84 2.98
C ILE A 10 3.56 -1.82 4.16
N ARG A 11 3.06 -2.98 4.60
CA ARG A 11 2.24 -3.08 5.80
C ARG A 11 2.98 -2.54 7.03
N ALA A 12 4.26 -2.90 7.21
CA ALA A 12 5.07 -2.40 8.33
C ALA A 12 5.20 -0.87 8.30
N GLU A 13 5.47 -0.27 7.14
CA GLU A 13 5.56 1.20 6.98
C GLU A 13 4.30 1.92 7.46
N PHE A 14 3.13 1.39 7.11
CA PHE A 14 1.86 1.95 7.55
C PHE A 14 1.65 1.79 9.07
N GLN A 15 2.15 0.71 9.68
CA GLN A 15 2.04 0.48 11.12
C GLN A 15 2.98 1.39 11.93
N GLU A 16 4.15 1.72 11.38
CA GLU A 16 5.09 2.67 12.01
C GLU A 16 4.59 4.12 11.95
N MET A 17 3.70 4.43 10.99
CA MET A 17 3.10 5.76 10.81
C MET A 17 1.57 5.70 10.87
N PRO A 18 0.98 5.58 12.06
CA PRO A 18 -0.48 5.56 12.21
C PRO A 18 -1.09 6.85 11.66
N GLY A 19 -2.08 6.70 10.77
CA GLY A 19 -2.74 7.82 10.08
C GLY A 19 -2.19 8.11 8.67
N LEU A 20 -1.11 7.44 8.24
CA LEU A 20 -0.59 7.55 6.88
C LEU A 20 -1.70 7.24 5.86
N THR A 21 -1.93 8.20 4.97
CA THR A 21 -2.96 8.11 3.94
C THR A 21 -2.40 8.58 2.62
N LEU A 22 -2.34 7.69 1.63
CA LEU A 22 -1.67 7.91 0.35
C LEU A 22 -2.61 7.70 -0.83
N THR A 23 -2.41 8.42 -1.92
CA THR A 23 -2.95 8.02 -3.23
C THR A 23 -2.00 7.04 -3.92
N LEU A 24 -2.48 6.29 -4.92
CA LEU A 24 -1.61 5.36 -5.66
C LEU A 24 -0.36 6.06 -6.28
N PRO A 25 -0.45 7.27 -6.87
CA PRO A 25 0.74 7.99 -7.32
C PRO A 25 1.69 8.42 -6.20
N GLN A 26 1.17 8.73 -5.00
CA GLN A 26 2.01 9.04 -3.84
C GLN A 26 2.72 7.78 -3.34
N ALA A 27 2.01 6.65 -3.29
CA ALA A 27 2.54 5.36 -2.92
C ALA A 27 3.67 4.89 -3.87
N GLN A 28 3.48 5.06 -5.18
CA GLN A 28 4.50 4.79 -6.20
C GLN A 28 5.79 5.57 -5.94
N ARG A 29 5.67 6.88 -5.65
CA ARG A 29 6.82 7.75 -5.37
C ARG A 29 7.49 7.40 -4.04
N LEU A 30 6.70 7.13 -3.01
CA LEU A 30 7.21 6.80 -1.68
C LEU A 30 7.97 5.47 -1.68
N TRP A 31 7.43 4.45 -2.34
CA TRP A 31 8.02 3.11 -2.37
C TRP A 31 9.01 2.90 -3.51
N GLY A 32 9.12 3.86 -4.44
CA GLY A 32 9.99 3.76 -5.62
C GLY A 32 9.62 2.60 -6.55
N LEU A 33 8.34 2.23 -6.60
CA LEU A 33 7.86 1.07 -7.35
C LEU A 33 7.35 1.45 -8.75
N PRO A 34 7.59 0.59 -9.77
CA PRO A 34 6.93 0.72 -11.07
C PRO A 34 5.40 0.76 -10.92
N PRO A 35 4.68 1.45 -11.83
CA PRO A 35 3.23 1.62 -11.71
C PRO A 35 2.45 0.31 -11.62
N ASP A 36 2.83 -0.70 -12.42
CA ASP A 36 2.19 -2.02 -12.46
C ASP A 36 2.46 -2.81 -11.17
N VAL A 37 3.70 -2.78 -10.67
CA VAL A 37 4.08 -3.46 -9.43
C VAL A 37 3.38 -2.83 -8.23
N CYS A 38 3.34 -1.49 -8.19
CA CYS A 38 2.68 -0.77 -7.10
C CYS A 38 1.17 -1.05 -7.07
N ALA A 39 0.51 -1.08 -8.25
CA ALA A 39 -0.91 -1.42 -8.34
C ALA A 39 -1.16 -2.84 -7.80
N ARG A 40 -0.37 -3.83 -8.26
CA ARG A 40 -0.52 -5.23 -7.83
C ARG A 40 -0.31 -5.42 -6.33
N VAL A 41 0.66 -4.75 -5.72
CA VAL A 41 0.89 -4.85 -4.27
C VAL A 41 -0.26 -4.20 -3.49
N VAL A 42 -0.77 -3.06 -3.96
CA VAL A 42 -1.93 -2.41 -3.34
C VAL A 42 -3.17 -3.29 -3.44
N ASP A 43 -3.42 -3.93 -4.59
CA ASP A 43 -4.54 -4.85 -4.76
C ASP A 43 -4.46 -6.01 -3.76
N VAL A 44 -3.30 -6.66 -3.62
CA VAL A 44 -3.10 -7.74 -2.63
C VAL A 44 -3.38 -7.26 -1.20
N LEU A 45 -2.95 -6.04 -0.85
CA LEU A 45 -3.18 -5.46 0.46
C LEU A 45 -4.65 -5.07 0.71
N LEU A 46 -5.39 -4.70 -0.34
CA LEU A 46 -6.83 -4.44 -0.27
C LEU A 46 -7.62 -5.75 -0.15
N GLU A 47 -7.29 -6.76 -0.96
CA GLU A 47 -7.89 -8.09 -0.92
C GLU A 47 -7.66 -8.78 0.43
N GLY A 48 -6.47 -8.62 1.00
CA GLY A 48 -6.13 -9.11 2.35
C GLY A 48 -6.70 -8.28 3.50
N ALA A 49 -7.56 -7.29 3.22
CA ALA A 49 -8.15 -6.37 4.19
C ALA A 49 -7.14 -5.61 5.09
N VAL A 50 -5.88 -5.48 4.65
CA VAL A 50 -4.84 -4.72 5.35
C VAL A 50 -5.03 -3.23 5.13
N LEU A 51 -5.32 -2.85 3.89
CA LEU A 51 -5.65 -1.47 3.51
C LEU A 51 -7.15 -1.33 3.29
N LYS A 52 -7.63 -0.10 3.47
CA LYS A 52 -8.94 0.36 3.00
C LYS A 52 -8.75 1.48 1.99
N ARG A 53 -9.68 1.56 1.04
CA ARG A 53 -9.73 2.63 0.05
C ARG A 53 -10.94 3.54 0.32
N SER A 54 -10.70 4.84 0.40
CA SER A 54 -11.74 5.88 0.47
C SER A 54 -11.51 6.89 -0.65
N GLY A 55 -12.30 6.79 -1.72
CA GLY A 55 -12.06 7.52 -2.96
C GLY A 55 -10.72 7.14 -3.60
N ALA A 56 -9.81 8.12 -3.74
CA ALA A 56 -8.46 7.92 -4.27
C ALA A 56 -7.41 7.59 -3.19
N ARG A 57 -7.81 7.59 -1.90
CA ARG A 57 -6.91 7.45 -0.77
C ARG A 57 -6.87 6.00 -0.25
N LEU A 58 -5.68 5.57 0.14
CA LEU A 58 -5.33 4.29 0.73
C LEU A 58 -4.84 4.56 2.16
N SER A 59 -5.35 3.82 3.13
CA SER A 59 -4.90 3.88 4.52
C SER A 59 -5.07 2.51 5.18
N LEU A 60 -4.47 2.31 6.36
CA LEU A 60 -4.73 1.09 7.14
C LEU A 60 -6.22 0.92 7.40
N ARG A 61 -6.66 -0.32 7.28
CA ARG A 61 -7.92 -0.72 7.88
C ARG A 61 -7.77 -0.63 9.41
N ASP A 62 -8.79 -0.07 10.06
CA ASP A 62 -8.87 0.02 11.54
C ASP A 62 -9.19 -1.38 12.09
#